data_AF-A0A427A9J5-F1
#
_entry.id   AF-A0A427A9J5-F1
#
_cell.length_a   1.000
_cell.length_b   1.000
_cell.length_c   1.000
_cell.angle_alpha   90.00
_cell.angle_beta   90.00
_cell.angle_gamma   90.00
#
_symmetry.space_group_name_H-M   'P 1'
#
loop_
_entity.id
_entity.type
_entity.pdbx_description
1 polymer ?
#
loop_
_entity_poly.entity_id
_entity_poly.type
_entity_poly.pdbx_seq_one_letter_code
_entity_poly.pdbx_strand_id
1 'polypeptide(L)'
;MIAHLFNAPLGESEAAVGVGTVGSSEAIMLAGLAFKRKWQNKRKAEGKPCDKPNIVTGANVQVCWEKFARYFEVELKEVKLRDGYYVMDPHKAVDMVDENTICVAAILGSTLNGEFEDVKLLNDLLTQKNKETG
;
A
#
# COMPACT_ATOMS: atom_id res chain seq x y z
N MET A 1 21.94 -5.64 2.22
CA MET A 1 21.77 -6.39 0.96
C MET A 1 20.40 -6.18 0.33
N ILE A 2 19.29 -6.67 0.92
CA ILE A 2 17.93 -6.56 0.31
C ILE A 2 17.54 -5.11 -0.01
N ALA A 3 17.84 -4.16 0.88
CA ALA A 3 17.55 -2.75 0.63
C ALA A 3 18.25 -2.22 -0.64
N HIS A 4 19.52 -2.55 -0.85
CA HIS A 4 20.23 -2.20 -2.09
C HIS A 4 19.65 -2.91 -3.32
N LEU A 5 19.22 -4.16 -3.19
CA LEU A 5 18.54 -4.90 -4.27
C LEU A 5 17.24 -4.20 -4.71
N PHE A 6 16.53 -3.59 -3.77
CA PHE A 6 15.33 -2.77 -4.05
C PHE A 6 15.64 -1.30 -4.34
N ASN A 7 16.90 -0.95 -4.61
CA ASN A 7 17.34 0.41 -4.92
C ASN A 7 16.92 1.44 -3.86
N ALA A 8 16.94 1.06 -2.58
CA ALA A 8 16.66 2.00 -1.50
C ALA A 8 17.66 3.17 -1.54
N PRO A 9 17.21 4.41 -1.26
CA PRO A 9 18.05 5.60 -1.32
C PRO A 9 18.98 5.66 -0.10
N LEU A 10 20.08 4.91 -0.16
CA LEU A 10 21.06 4.76 0.92
C LEU A 10 22.45 5.16 0.42
N GLY A 11 23.22 5.85 1.25
CA GLY A 11 24.66 5.98 1.04
C GLY A 11 25.39 4.63 1.11
N GLU A 12 26.61 4.55 0.57
CA GLU A 12 27.37 3.28 0.52
C GLU A 12 27.57 2.62 1.90
N SER A 13 27.74 3.42 2.95
CA SER A 13 27.95 2.97 4.33
C SER A 13 26.72 3.14 5.23
N GLU A 14 25.58 3.55 4.67
CA GLU A 14 24.38 3.83 5.45
C GLU A 14 23.64 2.54 5.81
N ALA A 15 23.27 2.41 7.09
CA ALA A 15 22.48 1.28 7.54
C ALA A 15 21.03 1.39 7.01
N ALA A 16 20.59 0.35 6.30
CA ALA A 16 19.21 0.27 5.83
C ALA A 16 18.19 0.18 6.98
N VAL A 17 17.04 0.81 6.81
CA VAL A 17 15.90 0.66 7.71
C VAL A 17 15.05 -0.54 7.27
N GLY A 18 14.96 -1.56 8.12
CA GLY A 18 14.17 -2.75 7.88
C GLY A 18 14.34 -3.78 8.99
N VAL A 19 13.52 -4.83 8.97
CA VAL A 19 13.56 -5.92 9.95
C VAL A 19 13.33 -7.27 9.27
N GLY A 20 13.90 -8.33 9.83
CA GLY A 20 13.53 -9.71 9.50
C GLY A 20 12.21 -10.07 10.16
N THR A 21 11.41 -10.91 9.50
CA THR A 21 10.12 -11.40 9.99
C THR A 21 9.98 -12.89 9.71
N VAL A 22 9.02 -13.56 10.34
CA VAL A 22 8.70 -14.97 10.07
C VAL A 22 8.25 -15.18 8.62
N GLY A 23 7.56 -14.18 8.05
CA GLY A 23 7.16 -14.17 6.64
C GLY A 23 6.35 -12.93 6.29
N SER A 24 5.96 -12.81 5.02
CA SER A 24 5.33 -11.60 4.49
C SER A 24 4.04 -11.19 5.20
N SER A 25 3.32 -12.11 5.85
CA SER A 25 2.14 -11.75 6.65
C SER A 25 2.50 -10.83 7.83
N GLU A 26 3.57 -11.12 8.56
CA GLU A 26 4.05 -10.26 9.65
C GLU A 26 4.64 -8.96 9.08
N ALA A 27 5.42 -9.04 8.01
CA ALA A 27 5.99 -7.85 7.35
C ALA A 27 4.90 -6.87 6.88
N ILE A 28 3.80 -7.37 6.30
CA ILE A 28 2.67 -6.56 5.86
C ILE A 28 1.96 -5.90 7.05
N MET A 29 1.78 -6.61 8.16
CA MET A 29 1.20 -6.02 9.37
C MET A 29 2.07 -4.89 9.93
N LEU A 30 3.39 -5.07 9.97
CA LEU A 30 4.33 -4.02 10.39
C LEU A 30 4.31 -2.82 9.45
N ALA A 31 4.30 -3.05 8.13
CA ALA A 31 4.20 -1.98 7.13
C ALA A 31 2.87 -1.22 7.24
N GLY A 32 1.75 -1.94 7.35
CA GLY A 32 0.42 -1.35 7.55
C GLY A 32 0.30 -0.55 8.84
N LEU A 33 0.90 -1.01 9.94
CA LEU A 33 0.99 -0.26 11.20
C LEU A 33 1.79 1.04 11.04
N ALA A 34 2.91 0.99 10.32
CA ALA A 34 3.72 2.16 10.03
C ALA A 34 2.93 3.19 9.18
N PHE A 35 2.25 2.75 8.12
CA PHE A 35 1.38 3.60 7.31
C PHE A 35 0.25 4.22 8.14
N LYS A 36 -0.49 3.42 8.92
CA LYS A 36 -1.58 3.90 9.79
C LYS A 36 -1.06 4.94 10.77
N ARG A 37 0.06 4.69 11.45
CA ARG A 37 0.62 5.61 12.44
C ARG A 37 1.10 6.91 11.80
N LYS A 38 1.79 6.85 10.66
CA LYS A 38 2.25 8.04 9.93
C LYS A 38 1.06 8.90 9.49
N TRP A 39 0.02 8.28 8.93
CA TRP A 39 -1.21 8.97 8.54
C TRP A 39 -1.91 9.60 9.75
N GLN A 40 -2.08 8.88 10.86
CA GLN A 40 -2.68 9.43 12.09
C GLN A 40 -1.93 10.66 12.60
N ASN A 41 -0.59 10.63 12.58
CA ASN A 41 0.22 11.76 13.01
C ASN A 41 0.04 12.98 12.08
N LYS A 42 0.02 12.77 10.75
CA LYS A 42 -0.29 13.84 9.76
C LYS A 42 -1.66 14.45 10.04
N ARG A 43 -2.70 13.62 10.18
CA ARG A 43 -4.09 14.08 10.43
C ARG A 43 -4.20 14.88 11.73
N LYS A 44 -3.59 14.42 12.82
CA LYS A 44 -3.58 15.12 14.11
C LYS A 44 -2.87 16.46 14.04
N ALA A 45 -1.73 16.54 13.34
CA ALA A 45 -1.01 17.80 13.13
C ALA A 45 -1.86 18.82 12.33
N GLU A 46 -2.70 18.33 11.42
CA GLU A 46 -3.66 19.14 10.64
C GLU A 46 -4.99 19.41 11.37
N GLY A 47 -5.18 18.91 12.60
CA GLY A 47 -6.44 19.03 13.35
C GLY A 47 -7.61 18.25 12.73
N LYS A 48 -7.35 17.26 11.88
CA LYS A 48 -8.36 16.48 11.18
C LYS A 48 -8.69 15.16 11.91
N PRO A 49 -9.91 14.61 11.74
CA PRO A 49 -10.26 13.30 12.27
C PRO A 49 -9.36 12.19 11.73
N CYS A 50 -9.11 11.17 12.55
CA CYS A 50 -8.25 10.03 12.22
C CYS A 50 -8.88 8.66 12.60
N ASP A 51 -10.21 8.60 12.62
CA ASP A 51 -11.03 7.46 13.06
C ASP A 51 -11.40 6.48 11.92
N LYS A 52 -11.28 6.88 10.65
CA LYS A 52 -11.71 6.08 9.48
C LYS A 52 -10.61 5.81 8.45
N PRO A 53 -9.47 5.20 8.83
CA PRO A 53 -8.43 4.88 7.86
C PRO A 53 -8.90 3.83 6.84
N ASN A 54 -8.46 3.95 5.59
CA ASN A 54 -8.64 2.92 4.57
C ASN A 54 -7.33 2.58 3.84
N ILE A 55 -7.30 1.43 3.18
CA ILE A 55 -6.24 1.01 2.25
C ILE A 55 -6.88 0.63 0.91
N VAL A 56 -6.19 0.91 -0.20
CA VAL A 56 -6.64 0.53 -1.54
C VAL A 56 -5.78 -0.62 -2.09
N THR A 57 -6.42 -1.68 -2.57
CA THR A 57 -5.77 -2.86 -3.18
C THR A 57 -6.57 -3.36 -4.37
N GLY A 58 -6.03 -4.31 -5.15
CA GLY A 58 -6.83 -5.13 -6.06
C GLY A 58 -7.61 -6.21 -5.30
N ALA A 59 -8.69 -6.74 -5.89
CA ALA A 59 -9.42 -7.87 -5.33
C ALA A 59 -8.65 -9.22 -5.46
N ASN A 60 -7.50 -9.22 -6.13
CA ASN A 60 -6.49 -10.29 -6.16
C ASN A 60 -5.56 -10.28 -4.92
N VAL A 61 -5.91 -9.49 -3.90
CA VAL A 61 -5.10 -9.37 -2.68
C VAL A 61 -5.00 -10.68 -1.90
N GLN A 62 -3.82 -10.94 -1.32
CA GLN A 62 -3.63 -12.08 -0.44
C GLN A 62 -4.28 -11.83 0.93
N VAL A 63 -4.88 -12.87 1.53
CA VAL A 63 -5.65 -12.82 2.79
C VAL A 63 -4.98 -12.11 3.99
N CYS A 64 -3.65 -11.97 4.00
CA CYS A 64 -2.93 -11.23 5.04
C CYS A 64 -3.33 -9.75 5.11
N TRP A 65 -3.71 -9.14 3.98
CA TRP A 65 -4.23 -7.77 3.96
C TRP A 65 -5.63 -7.68 4.56
N GLU A 66 -6.50 -8.67 4.32
CA GLU A 66 -7.79 -8.77 5.02
C GLU A 66 -7.61 -8.91 6.53
N LYS A 67 -6.66 -9.74 6.95
CA LYS A 67 -6.30 -9.90 8.37
C LYS A 67 -5.81 -8.56 8.95
N PHE A 68 -4.94 -7.86 8.24
CA PHE A 68 -4.49 -6.52 8.65
C PHE A 68 -5.68 -5.56 8.80
N ALA A 69 -6.51 -5.44 7.76
CA ALA A 69 -7.67 -4.55 7.74
C ALA A 69 -8.62 -4.83 8.92
N ARG A 70 -8.93 -6.11 9.15
CA ARG A 70 -9.83 -6.54 10.23
C ARG A 70 -9.23 -6.32 11.61
N TYR A 71 -7.99 -6.75 11.85
CA TYR A 71 -7.39 -6.73 13.19
C TYR A 71 -6.97 -5.33 13.62
N PHE A 72 -6.63 -4.47 12.66
CA PHE A 72 -6.17 -3.11 12.92
C PHE A 72 -7.21 -2.05 12.54
N GLU A 73 -8.48 -2.41 12.35
CA GLU A 73 -9.57 -1.47 12.12
C GLU A 73 -9.24 -0.48 10.99
N VAL A 74 -8.98 -1.02 9.80
CA VAL A 74 -8.75 -0.27 8.56
C VAL A 74 -9.74 -0.79 7.53
N GLU A 75 -10.44 0.11 6.84
CA GLU A 75 -11.32 -0.26 5.74
C GLU A 75 -10.48 -0.77 4.54
N LEU A 76 -10.85 -1.91 3.96
CA LEU A 76 -10.23 -2.47 2.77
C LEU A 76 -11.06 -2.10 1.53
N LYS A 77 -10.52 -1.20 0.70
CA LYS A 77 -11.12 -0.82 -0.59
C LYS A 77 -10.50 -1.64 -1.71
N GLU A 78 -11.30 -2.48 -2.34
CA GLU A 78 -10.83 -3.42 -3.37
C GLU A 78 -11.28 -2.99 -4.77
N VAL A 79 -10.31 -2.82 -5.67
CA VAL A 79 -10.56 -2.72 -7.11
C VAL A 79 -10.99 -4.10 -7.63
N LYS A 80 -12.25 -4.21 -8.04
CA LYS A 80 -12.81 -5.47 -8.54
C LYS A 80 -12.15 -5.88 -9.86
N LEU A 81 -11.84 -7.18 -9.95
CA LEU A 81 -11.32 -7.81 -11.16
C LEU A 81 -12.42 -7.88 -12.24
N ARG A 82 -12.01 -8.07 -13.49
CA ARG A 82 -12.91 -8.31 -14.62
C ARG A 82 -12.32 -9.39 -15.52
N ASP A 83 -13.16 -10.05 -16.30
CA ASP A 83 -12.70 -11.08 -17.23
C ASP A 83 -11.63 -10.53 -18.18
N GLY A 84 -10.52 -11.25 -18.29
CA GLY A 84 -9.35 -10.84 -19.07
C GLY A 84 -8.46 -9.78 -18.39
N TYR A 85 -8.74 -9.37 -17.15
CA TYR A 85 -7.91 -8.44 -16.37
C TYR A 85 -7.94 -8.81 -14.88
N TYR A 86 -6.97 -9.61 -14.45
CA TYR A 86 -6.94 -10.30 -13.15
C TYR A 86 -5.98 -9.66 -12.12
N VAL A 87 -5.58 -8.43 -12.38
CA VAL A 87 -4.72 -7.60 -11.52
C VAL A 87 -5.41 -6.27 -11.20
N MET A 88 -4.90 -5.52 -10.21
CA MET A 88 -5.41 -4.19 -9.90
C MET A 88 -5.25 -3.22 -11.08
N ASP A 89 -6.34 -2.60 -11.52
CA ASP A 89 -6.31 -1.51 -12.50
C ASP A 89 -5.78 -0.22 -11.83
N PRO A 90 -4.62 0.32 -12.25
CA PRO A 90 -4.02 1.48 -11.60
C PRO A 90 -4.92 2.73 -11.62
N HIS A 91 -5.71 2.94 -12.68
CA HIS A 91 -6.60 4.10 -12.77
C HIS A 91 -7.71 4.00 -11.73
N LYS A 92 -8.37 2.85 -11.64
CA LYS A 92 -9.42 2.61 -10.64
C LYS A 92 -8.88 2.66 -9.21
N ALA A 93 -7.66 2.18 -8.99
CA ALA A 93 -7.01 2.27 -7.69
C ALA A 93 -6.84 3.74 -7.28
N VAL A 94 -6.34 4.59 -8.19
CA VAL A 94 -6.18 6.02 -7.94
C VAL A 94 -7.52 6.71 -7.72
N ASP A 95 -8.58 6.35 -8.44
CA ASP A 95 -9.93 6.89 -8.24
C ASP A 95 -10.48 6.61 -6.83
N MET A 96 -10.16 5.46 -6.24
CA MET A 96 -10.61 5.07 -4.90
C MET A 96 -9.88 5.77 -3.74
N VAL A 97 -8.74 6.42 -4.02
CA VAL A 97 -7.94 7.12 -3.01
C VAL A 97 -8.65 8.38 -2.51
N ASP A 98 -8.72 8.54 -1.19
CA ASP A 98 -9.24 9.73 -0.51
C ASP A 98 -8.28 10.20 0.61
N GLU A 99 -8.68 11.22 1.36
CA GLU A 99 -7.87 11.81 2.43
C GLU A 99 -7.63 10.89 3.64
N ASN A 100 -8.35 9.76 3.70
CA ASN A 100 -8.22 8.75 4.74
C ASN A 100 -7.45 7.50 4.26
N THR A 101 -7.03 7.46 3.00
CA THR A 101 -6.20 6.38 2.47
C THR A 101 -4.79 6.43 3.07
N ILE A 102 -4.41 5.37 3.79
CA ILE A 102 -3.10 5.27 4.45
C ILE A 102 -2.00 4.81 3.49
N CYS A 103 -2.36 4.01 2.48
CA CYS A 103 -1.53 3.63 1.35
C CYS A 103 -2.35 2.94 0.23
N VAL A 104 -1.72 2.76 -0.93
CA VAL A 104 -2.18 1.87 -2.00
C VAL A 104 -1.18 0.71 -2.07
N ALA A 105 -1.65 -0.53 -1.96
CA ALA A 105 -0.77 -1.70 -1.96
C ALA A 105 -0.86 -2.45 -3.29
N ALA A 106 0.19 -2.28 -4.11
CA ALA A 106 0.35 -3.02 -5.36
C ALA A 106 1.03 -4.37 -5.12
N ILE A 107 0.72 -5.34 -5.99
CA ILE A 107 1.13 -6.75 -5.86
C ILE A 107 2.09 -7.11 -6.99
N LEU A 108 3.36 -7.29 -6.64
CA LEU A 108 4.40 -7.78 -7.56
C LEU A 108 4.45 -9.31 -7.55
N GLY A 109 3.47 -9.93 -8.21
CA GLY A 109 3.31 -11.38 -8.28
C GLY A 109 2.01 -11.82 -7.64
N SER A 110 0.91 -11.69 -8.39
CA SER A 110 -0.42 -12.11 -7.97
C SER A 110 -0.46 -13.60 -7.64
N THR A 111 -1.10 -13.97 -6.53
CA THR A 111 -1.26 -15.39 -6.17
C THR A 111 -2.25 -16.11 -7.07
N LEU A 112 -3.06 -15.38 -7.86
CA LEU A 112 -4.06 -15.96 -8.76
C LEU A 112 -3.47 -16.42 -10.10
N ASN A 113 -2.57 -15.62 -10.68
CA ASN A 113 -2.05 -15.86 -12.03
C ASN A 113 -0.55 -15.56 -12.20
N GLY A 114 0.16 -15.15 -11.14
CA GLY A 114 1.59 -14.82 -11.18
C GLY A 114 1.93 -13.47 -11.82
N GLU A 115 0.94 -12.70 -12.25
CA GLU A 115 1.15 -11.44 -12.96
C GLU A 115 1.66 -10.34 -12.02
N PHE A 116 2.49 -9.45 -12.57
CA PHE A 116 2.98 -8.26 -11.88
C PHE A 116 2.06 -7.09 -12.16
N GLU A 117 1.59 -6.43 -11.10
CA GLU A 117 0.88 -5.16 -11.25
C GLU A 117 1.82 -4.07 -11.76
N ASP A 118 1.28 -3.12 -12.53
CA ASP A 118 2.05 -1.99 -13.05
C ASP A 118 2.29 -0.93 -11.97
N VAL A 119 3.26 -1.21 -11.10
CA VAL A 119 3.67 -0.33 -10.00
C VAL A 119 4.15 1.03 -10.52
N LYS A 120 4.76 1.07 -11.70
CA LYS A 120 5.27 2.32 -12.29
C LYS A 120 4.10 3.22 -12.70
N LEU A 121 3.14 2.69 -13.46
CA LEU A 121 1.96 3.46 -13.84
C LEU A 121 1.18 3.94 -12.61
N LEU A 122 1.01 3.06 -11.61
CA LEU A 122 0.37 3.44 -10.34
C LEU A 122 1.09 4.60 -9.65
N ASN A 123 2.43 4.54 -9.55
CA ASN A 123 3.24 5.63 -8.98
C ASN A 123 3.05 6.95 -9.75
N ASP A 124 3.08 6.89 -11.08
CA ASP A 124 2.99 8.08 -11.93
C ASP A 124 1.63 8.77 -11.77
N LEU A 125 0.54 8.00 -11.74
CA LEU A 125 -0.82 8.50 -11.50
C LEU A 125 -1.02 9.04 -10.08
N LEU A 126 -0.51 8.35 -9.05
CA LEU A 126 -0.57 8.84 -7.67
C LEU A 126 0.24 10.13 -7.47
N THR A 127 1.39 10.24 -8.13
CA THR A 127 2.21 11.44 -8.10
C THR A 127 1.47 12.63 -8.72
N GLN A 128 0.72 12.41 -9.80
CA GLN A 128 -0.13 13.45 -10.38
C GLN A 128 -1.24 13.86 -9.41
N LYS A 129 -2.01 12.89 -8.87
CA LYS A 129 -3.08 13.16 -7.90
C LYS A 129 -2.57 13.90 -6.65
N ASN A 130 -1.40 13.54 -6.14
CA ASN A 130 -0.78 14.21 -5.00
C ASN A 130 -0.43 15.68 -5.27
N LYS A 131 -0.15 16.08 -6.52
CA LYS A 131 0.06 17.51 -6.84
C LYS A 131 -1.25 18.32 -6.76
N GLU A 132 -2.38 17.66 -6.97
CA GLU A 132 -3.71 18.28 -6.96
C GLU A 132 -4.32 18.31 -5.56
N THR A 133 -4.10 17.25 -4.75
CA THR A 133 -4.82 17.04 -3.48
C THR A 133 -3.93 16.70 -2.27
N GLY A 134 -2.61 16.60 -2.42
CA GLY A 134 -1.67 16.00 -1.44
C GLY A 134 -1.12 16.91 -0.36
#